data_AF-A0A452Y5Z6-F1
#
_entry.id   AF-A0A452Y5Z6-F1
#
_cell.length_a   1.000
_cell.length_b   1.000
_cell.length_c   1.000
_cell.angle_alpha   90.00
_cell.angle_beta   90.00
_cell.angle_gamma   90.00
#
_symmetry.space_group_name_H-M   'P 1'
#
loop_
_entity.id
_entity.type
_entity.pdbx_description
1 polymer ?
#
loop_
_entity_poly.entity_id
_entity_poly.type
_entity_poly.pdbx_seq_one_letter_code
_entity_poly.pdbx_strand_id
1 'polypeptide(L)' 'LNDMFIFNEIIGHLGLLELPLKGRSYTWSNMQDTLLLEQLDWFFTSVDWISDYPMTEVLP' A
#
# COMPACT_ATOMS: atom_id res chain seq x y z
N LEU A 1 18.33 0.94 -6.00
CA LEU A 1 17.80 1.95 -6.96
C LEU A 1 17.08 1.28 -8.13
N ASN A 2 17.67 0.26 -8.76
CA ASN A 2 17.02 -0.47 -9.87
C ASN A 2 15.71 -1.15 -9.42
N ASP A 3 15.70 -1.82 -8.26
CA ASP A 3 14.51 -2.57 -7.80
C ASP A 3 13.29 -1.69 -7.56
N MET A 4 13.49 -0.43 -7.11
CA MET A 4 12.38 0.52 -6.93
C MET A 4 11.82 1.03 -8.25
N PHE A 5 12.66 1.12 -9.27
CA PHE A 5 12.19 1.42 -10.63
C PHE A 5 11.36 0.27 -11.17
N ILE A 6 11.84 -0.97 -11.05
CA ILE A 6 11.11 -2.18 -11.48
C ILE A 6 9.78 -2.31 -10.73
N PHE A 7 9.75 -2.06 -9.43
CA PHE A 7 8.52 -2.09 -8.64
C PHE A 7 7.47 -1.10 -9.18
N ASN A 8 7.87 0.16 -9.41
CA ASN A 8 6.97 1.17 -9.97
C ASN A 8 6.54 0.84 -11.41
N GLU A 9 7.43 0.25 -12.20
CA GLU A 9 7.11 -0.21 -13.55
C GLU A 9 6.04 -1.30 -13.51
N ILE A 10 6.14 -2.28 -12.61
CA ILE A 10 5.14 -3.35 -12.45
C ILE A 10 3.78 -2.76 -12.05
N ILE A 11 3.74 -1.83 -11.09
CA ILE A 11 2.49 -1.17 -10.68
C ILE A 11 1.83 -0.49 -11.88
N GLY A 12 2.59 0.30 -12.63
CA GLY A 12 2.08 1.03 -13.80
C GLY A 12 1.68 0.09 -14.95
N HIS A 13 2.48 -0.94 -15.22
CA HIS A 13 2.25 -1.90 -16.30
C HIS A 13 0.99 -2.74 -16.06
N LEU A 14 0.73 -3.14 -14.82
CA LEU A 14 -0.44 -3.91 -14.43
C LEU A 14 -1.67 -3.04 -14.12
N GLY A 15 -1.54 -1.71 -14.15
CA GLY A 15 -2.64 -0.79 -13.82
C GLY A 15 -3.15 -0.95 -12.39
N LEU A 16 -2.26 -1.28 -11.45
CA LEU A 16 -2.62 -1.49 -10.06
C LEU A 16 -2.99 -0.17 -9.38
N LEU A 17 -4.06 -0.20 -8.59
CA LEU A 17 -4.53 0.93 -7.80
C LEU A 17 -4.23 0.67 -6.32
N GLU A 18 -3.69 1.68 -5.65
CA GLU A 18 -3.43 1.61 -4.20
C GLU A 18 -4.76 1.64 -3.43
N LEU A 19 -4.88 0.74 -2.46
CA LEU A 19 -5.95 0.74 -1.48
C LEU A 19 -5.41 1.22 -0.12
N PRO A 20 -5.77 2.43 0.34
CA PRO A 20 -5.19 3.00 1.55
C PRO A 20 -5.64 2.28 2.82
N LEU A 21 -4.74 2.20 3.81
CA LEU A 21 -5.05 1.69 5.14
C LEU A 21 -6.02 2.63 5.87
N LYS A 22 -7.17 2.10 6.30
CA LYS A 22 -8.17 2.90 7.01
C LYS A 22 -7.85 2.95 8.50
N GLY A 23 -7.89 4.16 9.07
CA GLY A 23 -7.78 4.36 10.51
C GLY A 23 -6.37 4.29 11.10
N ARG A 24 -5.32 4.16 10.27
CA ARG A 24 -3.92 4.27 10.70
C ARG A 24 -3.06 4.87 9.59
N SER A 25 -2.07 5.68 9.95
CA SER A 25 -1.18 6.38 9.01
C SER A 25 0.22 5.76 8.89
N TYR A 26 0.45 4.61 9.53
CA TYR A 26 1.73 3.90 9.54
C TYR A 26 1.47 2.40 9.59
N THR A 27 2.40 1.61 9.07
CA THR A 27 2.32 0.14 9.13
C THR A 27 3.49 -0.45 9.91
N TRP A 28 4.53 0.36 10.14
CA TRP A 28 5.72 -0.04 10.86
C TRP A 28 6.11 1.01 11.91
N SER A 29 6.70 0.54 13.00
CA SER A 29 7.29 1.36 14.05
C SER A 29 8.64 0.78 14.43
N ASN A 30 9.61 1.65 14.73
CA ASN A 30 10.90 1.23 15.27
C ASN A 30 10.81 0.73 16.73
N MET A 31 9.67 0.94 17.41
CA MET A 31 9.41 0.55 18.80
C MET A 31 10.45 1.09 19.80
N GLN A 32 10.96 2.31 19.58
CA GLN A 32 11.90 2.98 20.48
C GLN A 32 11.24 4.13 21.25
N ASP A 33 11.93 4.64 22.27
CA ASP A 33 11.43 5.76 23.11
C ASP A 33 11.08 7.00 22.27
N THR A 34 11.87 7.28 21.23
CA THR A 34 11.50 8.23 20.17
C THR A 34 10.94 7.42 18.99
N LEU A 35 9.61 7.42 18.87
CA LEU A 35 8.91 6.64 17.88
C LEU A 35 9.17 7.19 16.47
N LEU A 36 9.67 6.31 15.60
CA LEU A 36 9.65 6.49 14.15
C LEU A 36 8.49 5.66 13.60
N LEU A 37 7.54 6.32 12.94
CA LEU A 37 6.36 5.69 12.36
C LEU A 37 6.43 5.84 10.84
N GLU A 38 6.48 4.72 10.13
CA GLU A 38 6.64 4.69 8.67
C GLU A 38 5.55 3.82 8.03
N GLN A 39 5.21 4.14 6.78
CA GLN A 39 4.38 3.28 5.93
C GLN A 39 5.31 2.44 5.07
N LEU A 40 5.40 1.14 5.37
CA LEU A 40 6.22 0.17 4.63
C LEU A 40 5.38 -0.88 3.89
N ASP A 41 4.10 -1.00 4.24
CA ASP A 41 3.17 -1.95 3.63
C ASP A 41 2.16 -1.18 2.79
N TRP A 42 2.10 -1.52 1.50
CA TRP A 42 1.14 -0.98 0.54
C TRP A 42 0.28 -2.12 0.01
N PHE A 43 -1.00 -1.81 -0.17
CA PHE A 43 -1.97 -2.75 -0.70
C PHE A 43 -2.41 -2.26 -2.07
N PHE A 44 -2.38 -3.16 -3.04
CA PHE A 44 -2.74 -2.86 -4.42
C PHE A 44 -3.80 -3.83 -4.91
N THR A 45 -4.74 -3.33 -5.70
CA THR A 45 -5.77 -4.13 -6.35
C THR A 45 -5.82 -3.81 -7.83
N SER A 46 -6.31 -4.75 -8.64
CA SER A 46 -6.65 -4.45 -10.03
C SER A 46 -7.88 -3.53 -10.10
N VAL A 47 -8.04 -2.85 -11.24
CA VAL A 47 -9.25 -2.06 -11.52
C VAL A 47 -10.49 -2.95 -11.50
N ASP A 48 -10.41 -4.16 -12.07
CA ASP A 48 -11.51 -5.12 -12.09
C ASP A 48 -11.98 -5.47 -10.66
N TRP A 49 -11.04 -5.68 -9.73
CA TRP A 49 -11.37 -5.97 -8.34
C TRP A 49 -12.16 -4.85 -7.67
N ILE A 50 -11.76 -3.58 -7.87
CA ILE A 50 -12.47 -2.43 -7.29
C ILE A 50 -13.87 -2.29 -7.91
N SER A 51 -14.02 -2.61 -9.19
CA SER A 51 -15.32 -2.61 -9.86
C SER A 51 -16.26 -3.67 -9.27
N ASP A 52 -15.76 -4.88 -9.03
CA ASP A 52 -16.56 -6.00 -8.52
C ASP A 52 -16.79 -5.91 -7.00
N TYR A 53 -15.85 -5.33 -6.26
CA TYR A 53 -15.86 -5.25 -4.80
C TYR A 53 -15.59 -3.81 -4.30
N PRO A 54 -16.50 -2.86 -4.54
CA PRO A 54 -16.28 -1.43 -4.28
C PRO A 54 -16.16 -1.08 -2.78
N MET A 55 -16.53 -2.01 -1.89
CA MET A 55 -16.45 -1.84 -0.43
C MET A 55 -15.25 -2.56 0.18
N THR A 56 -14.26 -2.94 -0.62
CA THR A 56 -13.01 -3.51 -0.11
C THR A 56 -12.29 -2.45 0.73
N GLU A 57 -11.95 -2.80 1.98
CA GLU A 57 -11.20 -1.92 2.88
C GLU A 57 -10.00 -2.68 3.46
N VAL A 58 -8.88 -1.98 3.63
CA VAL A 58 -7.75 -2.49 4.43
C VAL A 58 -7.91 -1.96 5.85
N LEU A 59 -7.89 -2.88 6.82
CA LEU A 59 -8.01 -2.58 8.26
C LEU A 59 -6.72 -2.98 9.00
N PRO A 60 -6.38 -2.30 10.12
CA PRO A 60 -5.16 -2.58 10.90
C PRO A 60 -5.16 -3.87 11.70
#